data_AF-A0A9X2JF77-F1
#
_entry.id   AF-A0A9X2JF77-F1
#
_cell.length_a   1.000
_cell.length_b   1.000
_cell.length_c   1.000
_cell.angle_alpha   90.00
_cell.angle_beta   90.00
_cell.angle_gamma   90.00
#
_symmetry.space_group_name_H-M   'P 1'
#
loop_
_entity.id
_entity.type
_entity.pdbx_description
1 polymer ?
#
loop_
_entity_poly.entity_id
_entity_poly.type
_entity_poly.pdbx_seq_one_letter_code
_entity_poly.pdbx_strand_id
1 'polypeptide(L)'
;MIDLPTVLALAIPLAQGATEQRAMHRTGSASRPRHAEWTFFAVNIPYWLLIGLGTAEHLVRPTRPGWIMLAVGSVLATAGVAIRVTCHHQLAGAFSPYVELAPEHQLIDTGFYGIVRHPMYLGTLMMLVGLPLLLASPVAAGCAAAATAGLVFRIVKEEQLLRGELLGYDEYMQRTWRLVPGVW
;
A
#
# COMPACT_ATOMS: atom_id res chain seq x y z
N MET A 1 -19.82 -11.02 -19.88
CA MET A 1 -19.12 -9.81 -20.39
C MET A 1 -18.45 -9.17 -19.19
N ILE A 2 -17.13 -8.98 -19.20
CA ILE A 2 -16.41 -8.35 -18.08
C ILE A 2 -16.74 -6.86 -18.10
N ASP A 3 -17.24 -6.32 -16.98
CA ASP A 3 -17.63 -4.92 -16.85
C ASP A 3 -16.47 -4.03 -16.38
N LEU A 4 -16.63 -2.71 -16.53
CA LEU A 4 -15.61 -1.73 -16.18
C LEU A 4 -15.09 -1.85 -14.73
N PRO A 5 -15.95 -2.00 -13.70
CA PRO A 5 -15.51 -2.26 -12.32
C PRO A 5 -14.53 -3.43 -12.21
N THR A 6 -14.85 -4.57 -12.84
CA THR A 6 -14.00 -5.75 -12.81
C THR A 6 -12.67 -5.50 -13.50
N VAL A 7 -12.67 -4.84 -14.66
CA VAL A 7 -11.44 -4.47 -15.37
C VAL A 7 -10.54 -3.60 -14.50
N LEU A 8 -11.10 -2.57 -13.86
CA LEU A 8 -10.34 -1.66 -13.00
C LEU A 8 -9.80 -2.36 -11.75
N ALA A 9 -10.62 -3.18 -11.09
CA ALA A 9 -10.25 -3.92 -9.88
C ALA A 9 -9.11 -4.93 -10.11
N LEU A 10 -8.95 -5.43 -11.33
CA LEU A 10 -7.84 -6.31 -11.70
C LEU A 10 -6.64 -5.52 -12.26
N ALA A 11 -6.88 -4.56 -13.15
CA ALA A 11 -5.81 -3.83 -13.83
C ALA A 11 -4.99 -2.94 -12.88
N ILE A 12 -5.64 -2.27 -11.93
CA ILE A 12 -4.96 -1.33 -11.02
C ILE A 12 -3.95 -2.07 -10.11
N PRO A 13 -4.32 -3.16 -9.40
CA PRO A 13 -3.35 -3.92 -8.60
C PRO A 13 -2.25 -4.59 -9.44
N LEU A 14 -2.57 -5.07 -10.64
CA LEU A 14 -1.57 -5.65 -11.54
C LEU A 14 -0.55 -4.61 -12.00
N ALA A 15 -1.00 -3.40 -12.35
CA ALA A 15 -0.12 -2.29 -12.69
C ALA A 15 0.80 -1.94 -11.52
N GLN A 16 0.26 -1.86 -10.30
CA GLN A 16 1.04 -1.67 -9.08
C GLN A 16 2.08 -2.77 -8.88
N GLY A 17 1.69 -4.05 -8.97
CA GLY A 17 2.61 -5.18 -8.85
C GLY A 17 3.76 -5.13 -9.87
N ALA A 18 3.46 -4.75 -11.12
CA ALA A 18 4.49 -4.57 -12.14
C ALA A 18 5.45 -3.42 -11.83
N THR A 19 4.96 -2.30 -11.30
CA THR A 19 5.81 -1.18 -10.88
C THR A 19 6.70 -1.53 -9.70
N GLU A 20 6.17 -2.29 -8.73
CA GLU A 20 6.90 -2.73 -7.55
C GLU A 20 8.00 -3.72 -7.92
N GLN A 21 7.72 -4.71 -8.78
CA GLN A 21 8.75 -5.61 -9.31
C GLN A 21 9.88 -4.85 -10.00
N ARG A 22 9.55 -3.86 -10.84
CA ARG A 22 10.56 -3.01 -11.51
C ARG A 22 11.40 -2.22 -10.50
N ALA A 23 10.77 -1.68 -9.45
CA ALA A 23 11.49 -0.98 -8.38
C ALA A 23 12.44 -1.92 -7.62
N MET A 24 11.99 -3.13 -7.28
CA MET A 24 12.83 -4.13 -6.62
C MET A 24 14.04 -4.57 -7.46
N HIS A 25 13.87 -4.72 -8.78
CA HIS A 25 14.97 -5.04 -9.68
C HIS A 25 15.99 -3.90 -9.80
N ARG A 26 15.53 -2.64 -9.85
CA ARG A 26 16.41 -1.46 -9.93
C ARG A 26 17.27 -1.26 -8.68
N THR A 27 16.78 -1.69 -7.52
CA THR A 27 17.39 -1.42 -6.22
C THR A 27 18.23 -2.56 -5.68
N GLY A 28 18.25 -3.71 -6.37
CA GLY A 28 18.86 -4.94 -5.86
C GLY A 28 18.14 -5.52 -4.63
N SER A 29 16.99 -4.95 -4.22
CA SER A 29 16.17 -5.46 -3.12
C SER A 29 15.66 -6.87 -3.41
N ALA A 30 15.42 -7.21 -4.69
CA ALA A 30 14.97 -8.55 -5.10
C ALA A 30 15.93 -9.69 -4.67
N SER A 31 17.22 -9.39 -4.52
CA SER A 31 18.30 -10.32 -4.17
C SER A 31 18.67 -10.32 -2.67
N ARG A 32 18.07 -9.46 -1.84
CA ARG A 32 18.33 -9.44 -0.40
C ARG A 32 17.68 -10.66 0.29
N PRO A 33 18.31 -11.24 1.32
CA PRO A 33 17.75 -12.38 2.05
C PRO A 33 16.39 -12.03 2.64
N ARG A 34 15.38 -12.81 2.24
CA ARG A 34 13.97 -12.51 2.52
C ARG A 34 13.57 -13.01 3.90
N HIS A 35 13.58 -12.13 4.89
CA HIS A 35 12.90 -12.40 6.16
C HIS A 35 11.48 -11.84 6.10
N ALA A 36 10.58 -12.61 5.48
CA ALA A 36 9.16 -12.26 5.44
C ALA A 36 8.56 -12.42 6.84
N GLU A 37 8.35 -11.31 7.52
CA GLU A 37 7.75 -11.29 8.85
C GLU A 37 6.24 -11.52 8.81
N TRP A 38 5.63 -11.90 9.94
CA TRP A 38 4.19 -12.16 10.02
C TRP A 38 3.32 -10.97 9.56
N THR A 39 3.78 -9.73 9.79
CA THR A 39 3.10 -8.49 9.37
C THR A 39 3.02 -8.36 7.85
N PHE A 40 3.97 -8.95 7.10
CA PHE A 40 3.90 -9.03 5.65
C PHE A 40 2.69 -9.85 5.22
N PHE A 41 2.49 -11.03 5.81
CA PHE A 41 1.35 -11.89 5.51
C PHE A 41 0.03 -11.30 5.99
N ALA A 42 0.03 -10.64 7.16
CA ALA A 42 -1.15 -9.98 7.72
C ALA A 42 -1.73 -8.89 6.82
N VAL A 43 -0.89 -8.24 5.99
CA VAL A 43 -1.33 -7.26 4.99
C VAL A 43 -1.64 -7.92 3.65
N ASN A 44 -0.70 -8.73 3.15
CA ASN A 44 -0.78 -9.24 1.78
C ASN A 44 -1.85 -10.30 1.58
N ILE A 45 -2.08 -11.20 2.55
CA ILE A 45 -3.10 -12.25 2.39
C ILE A 45 -4.50 -11.60 2.28
N PRO A 46 -4.93 -10.73 3.20
CA PRO A 46 -6.22 -10.06 3.05
C PRO A 46 -6.29 -9.17 1.80
N TYR A 47 -5.18 -8.53 1.38
CA TYR A 47 -5.15 -7.75 0.16
C TYR A 47 -5.40 -8.59 -1.10
N TRP A 48 -4.77 -9.76 -1.23
CA TRP A 48 -5.02 -10.66 -2.36
C TRP A 48 -6.41 -11.31 -2.30
N LEU A 49 -6.91 -11.60 -1.09
CA LEU A 49 -8.29 -12.06 -0.90
C LEU A 49 -9.31 -10.98 -1.29
N LEU A 50 -9.05 -9.71 -0.99
CA LEU A 50 -9.87 -8.58 -1.45
C LEU A 50 -10.02 -8.62 -2.97
N ILE A 51 -8.90 -8.71 -3.69
CA ILE A 51 -8.90 -8.72 -5.16
C ILE A 51 -9.61 -9.98 -5.68
N GLY A 52 -9.24 -11.16 -5.19
CA GLY A 52 -9.77 -12.43 -5.66
C GLY A 52 -11.23 -12.66 -5.30
N LEU A 53 -11.54 -12.68 -3.99
CA LEU A 53 -12.88 -12.96 -3.49
C LEU A 53 -13.85 -11.81 -3.78
N GLY A 54 -13.39 -10.55 -3.70
CA GLY A 54 -14.22 -9.40 -4.04
C GLY A 54 -14.63 -9.40 -5.51
N THR A 55 -13.68 -9.67 -6.42
CA THR A 55 -14.00 -9.79 -7.85
C THR A 55 -14.89 -11.00 -8.12
N ALA A 56 -14.64 -12.14 -7.47
CA ALA A 56 -15.48 -13.32 -7.59
C ALA A 56 -16.92 -13.05 -7.11
N GLU A 57 -17.08 -12.37 -5.97
CA GLU A 57 -18.40 -11.97 -5.47
C GLU A 57 -19.12 -11.08 -6.48
N HIS A 58 -18.44 -10.06 -7.01
CA HIS A 58 -19.02 -9.15 -8.02
C HIS A 58 -19.40 -9.89 -9.31
N LEU A 59 -18.62 -10.87 -9.75
CA LEU A 59 -18.93 -11.66 -10.94
C LEU A 59 -20.13 -12.61 -10.73
N VAL A 60 -20.27 -13.20 -9.53
CA VAL A 60 -21.39 -14.10 -9.20
C VAL A 60 -22.66 -13.31 -8.87
N ARG A 61 -22.51 -12.16 -8.22
CA ARG A 61 -23.60 -11.27 -7.80
C ARG A 61 -23.27 -9.84 -8.26
N PRO A 62 -23.55 -9.49 -9.52
CA PRO A 62 -23.21 -8.19 -10.06
C PRO A 62 -23.96 -7.06 -9.36
N THR A 63 -23.33 -6.45 -8.37
CA THR A 63 -23.76 -5.20 -7.76
C THR A 63 -23.28 -4.06 -8.63
N ARG A 64 -24.21 -3.27 -9.18
CA ARG A 64 -23.81 -2.07 -9.94
C ARG A 64 -23.43 -0.97 -8.96
N PRO A 65 -22.14 -0.61 -8.79
CA PRO A 65 -21.78 0.54 -7.99
C PRO A 65 -22.48 1.78 -8.56
N GLY A 66 -23.00 2.63 -7.68
CA GLY A 66 -23.46 3.95 -8.11
C GLY A 66 -22.30 4.72 -8.75
N TRP A 67 -22.61 5.63 -9.69
CA TRP A 67 -21.57 6.38 -10.41
C TRP A 67 -20.61 7.13 -9.48
N ILE A 68 -21.08 7.59 -8.31
CA ILE A 68 -20.25 8.23 -7.26
C ILE A 68 -19.26 7.22 -6.68
N MET A 69 -19.71 6.02 -6.32
CA MET A 69 -18.82 4.97 -5.78
C MET A 69 -17.78 4.56 -6.81
N LEU A 70 -18.18 4.44 -8.07
CA LEU A 70 -17.27 4.14 -9.18
C LEU A 70 -16.23 5.25 -9.35
N ALA A 71 -16.64 6.52 -9.36
CA ALA A 71 -15.75 7.66 -9.51
C ALA A 71 -14.77 7.78 -8.33
N VAL A 72 -15.28 7.74 -7.10
CA VAL A 72 -14.46 7.83 -5.88
C VAL A 72 -13.52 6.64 -5.77
N GLY A 73 -14.01 5.41 -5.99
CA GLY A 73 -13.19 4.20 -5.97
C GLY A 73 -12.08 4.24 -7.02
N SER A 74 -12.38 4.70 -8.23
CA SER A 74 -11.39 4.87 -9.31
C SER A 74 -10.32 5.88 -8.94
N VAL A 75 -10.73 7.04 -8.43
CA VAL A 75 -9.81 8.12 -8.04
C VAL A 75 -8.91 7.66 -6.90
N LEU A 76 -9.48 7.04 -5.85
CA LEU A 76 -8.70 6.54 -4.71
C LEU A 76 -7.71 5.45 -5.13
N ALA A 77 -8.16 4.46 -5.89
CA ALA A 77 -7.30 3.36 -6.30
C ALA A 77 -6.16 3.83 -7.21
N THR A 78 -6.45 4.69 -8.19
CA THR A 78 -5.43 5.22 -9.11
C THR A 78 -4.47 6.19 -8.42
N ALA A 79 -4.97 7.10 -7.57
CA ALA A 79 -4.11 7.99 -6.79
C ALA A 79 -3.23 7.21 -5.80
N GLY A 80 -3.76 6.14 -5.19
CA GLY A 80 -2.97 5.24 -4.34
C GLY A 80 -1.78 4.61 -5.07
N VAL A 81 -2.01 4.11 -6.30
CA VAL A 81 -0.93 3.61 -7.16
C VAL A 81 0.05 4.72 -7.52
N ALA A 82 -0.43 5.91 -7.90
CA ALA A 82 0.44 7.03 -8.27
C ALA A 82 1.38 7.43 -7.12
N ILE A 83 0.85 7.56 -5.90
CA ILE A 83 1.66 7.87 -4.71
C ILE A 83 2.72 6.80 -4.50
N ARG A 84 2.35 5.51 -4.56
CA ARG A 84 3.32 4.40 -4.38
C ARG A 84 4.41 4.43 -5.43
N VAL A 85 4.08 4.67 -6.70
CA VAL A 85 5.06 4.80 -7.78
C VAL A 85 6.01 5.97 -7.52
N THR A 86 5.49 7.14 -7.14
CA THR A 86 6.33 8.30 -6.80
C THR A 86 7.24 8.00 -5.60
N CYS A 87 6.74 7.29 -4.59
CA CYS A 87 7.53 6.89 -3.43
C CYS A 87 8.64 5.90 -3.79
N HIS A 88 8.40 4.95 -4.70
CA HIS A 88 9.45 4.07 -5.20
C HIS A 88 10.57 4.86 -5.91
N HIS A 89 10.21 5.95 -6.61
CA HIS A 89 11.19 6.85 -7.21
C HIS A 89 11.95 7.68 -6.16
N GLN A 90 11.28 8.13 -5.10
CA GLN A 90 11.90 8.89 -4.00
C GLN A 90 12.84 8.05 -3.14
N LEU A 91 12.48 6.79 -2.86
CA LEU A 91 13.34 5.90 -2.06
C LEU A 91 14.57 5.40 -2.81
N ALA A 92 14.53 5.37 -4.15
CA ALA A 92 15.61 4.86 -4.99
C ALA A 92 16.26 3.60 -4.37
N GLY A 93 17.59 3.56 -4.18
CA GLY A 93 18.34 2.41 -3.64
C GLY A 93 17.98 1.96 -2.21
N ALA A 94 17.23 2.78 -1.46
CA ALA A 94 16.82 2.50 -0.09
C ALA A 94 15.50 1.71 0.00
N PHE A 95 14.75 1.56 -1.09
CA PHE A 95 13.47 0.85 -1.08
C PHE A 95 13.62 -0.64 -0.75
N SER A 96 12.80 -1.11 0.20
CA SER A 96 12.54 -2.53 0.42
C SER A 96 11.06 -2.77 0.73
N PRO A 97 10.44 -3.84 0.18
CA PRO A 97 9.10 -4.27 0.58
C PRO A 97 9.09 -5.02 1.92
N TYR A 98 10.25 -5.24 2.53
CA TYR A 98 10.38 -5.85 3.86
C TYR A 98 10.73 -4.77 4.90
N VAL A 99 10.40 -5.06 6.15
CA VAL A 99 10.81 -4.24 7.29
C VAL A 99 12.29 -4.56 7.55
N GLU A 100 13.17 -3.88 6.82
CA GLU A 100 14.61 -4.06 6.86
C GLU A 100 15.30 -2.71 6.63
N LEU A 101 16.50 -2.55 7.19
CA LEU A 101 17.38 -1.47 6.80
C LEU A 101 18.25 -1.90 5.62
N ALA A 102 18.24 -1.09 4.57
CA ALA A 102 19.20 -1.25 3.49
C ALA A 102 20.62 -1.00 4.02
N PRO A 103 21.65 -1.66 3.46
CA PRO A 103 23.03 -1.24 3.70
C PRO A 103 23.18 0.25 3.36
N GLU A 104 23.76 1.04 4.26
CA GLU A 104 23.91 2.50 4.13
C GLU A 104 22.59 3.28 4.01
N HIS A 105 21.50 2.76 4.59
CA HIS A 105 20.19 3.45 4.60
C HIS A 105 20.31 4.83 5.24
N GLN A 106 20.18 5.87 4.42
CA GLN A 106 20.06 7.26 4.88
C GLN A 106 18.59 7.60 5.05
N LEU A 107 18.29 8.40 6.08
CA LEU A 107 16.95 8.95 6.29
C LEU A 107 16.57 9.83 5.09
N ILE A 108 15.47 9.49 4.43
CA ILE A 108 14.87 10.30 3.37
C ILE A 108 13.70 11.08 3.99
N ASP A 109 13.80 12.40 4.01
CA ASP A 109 12.83 13.33 4.62
C ASP A 109 12.32 14.39 3.64
N THR A 110 12.48 14.17 2.33
CA THR A 110 12.07 15.09 1.28
C THR A 110 10.85 14.60 0.51
N GLY A 111 10.12 15.52 -0.13
CA GLY A 111 8.91 15.19 -0.88
C GLY A 111 7.78 14.67 0.02
N PHE A 112 7.19 13.51 -0.31
CA PHE A 112 6.10 12.97 0.51
C PHE A 112 6.58 12.56 1.91
N TYR A 113 7.83 12.07 2.00
CA TYR A 113 8.46 11.71 3.26
C TYR A 113 8.70 12.92 4.17
N GLY A 114 8.77 14.14 3.63
CA GLY A 114 8.83 15.36 4.45
C GLY A 114 7.53 15.72 5.16
N ILE A 115 6.41 15.11 4.76
CA ILE A 115 5.08 15.37 5.33
C ILE A 115 4.65 14.17 6.17
N VAL A 116 4.69 12.96 5.58
CA VAL A 116 4.25 11.72 6.22
C VAL A 116 5.34 10.67 6.16
N ARG A 117 5.51 9.87 7.22
CA ARG A 117 6.57 8.87 7.32
C ARG A 117 6.37 7.67 6.44
N HIS A 118 5.10 7.34 6.17
CA HIS A 118 4.73 6.12 5.45
C HIS A 118 3.83 6.41 4.23
N PRO A 119 4.27 7.23 3.26
CA PRO A 119 3.43 7.61 2.12
C PRO A 119 3.11 6.43 1.20
N MET A 120 3.96 5.39 1.14
CA MET A 120 3.61 4.15 0.45
C MET A 120 2.41 3.44 1.10
N TYR A 121 2.36 3.41 2.43
CA TYR A 121 1.22 2.83 3.16
C TYR A 121 -0.02 3.70 3.07
N LEU A 122 0.12 5.02 2.93
CA LEU A 122 -1.00 5.89 2.57
C LEU A 122 -1.58 5.47 1.21
N GLY A 123 -0.72 5.26 0.20
CA GLY A 123 -1.17 4.77 -1.10
C GLY A 123 -1.83 3.40 -1.04
N THR A 124 -1.31 2.48 -0.21
CA THR A 124 -1.96 1.18 0.06
C THR A 124 -3.33 1.36 0.71
N LEU A 125 -3.47 2.24 1.70
CA LEU A 125 -4.75 2.51 2.36
C LEU A 125 -5.78 3.06 1.37
N MET A 126 -5.37 3.95 0.46
CA MET A 126 -6.25 4.45 -0.61
C MET A 126 -6.75 3.33 -1.53
N MET A 127 -5.89 2.35 -1.85
CA MET A 127 -6.31 1.17 -2.63
C MET A 127 -7.25 0.27 -1.83
N LEU A 128 -6.99 0.06 -0.53
CA LEU A 128 -7.85 -0.72 0.37
C LEU A 128 -9.26 -0.12 0.49
N VAL A 129 -9.40 1.19 0.40
CA VAL A 129 -10.71 1.86 0.37
C VAL A 129 -11.30 1.89 -1.05
N GLY A 130 -10.48 2.14 -2.07
CA GLY A 130 -10.94 2.32 -3.44
C GLY A 130 -11.48 1.05 -4.10
N LEU A 131 -10.81 -0.10 -3.90
CA LEU A 131 -11.17 -1.36 -4.54
C LEU A 131 -12.54 -1.91 -4.09
N PRO A 132 -12.91 -1.92 -2.79
CA PRO A 132 -14.26 -2.29 -2.37
C PRO A 132 -15.35 -1.38 -2.92
N LEU A 133 -15.07 -0.08 -3.09
CA LEU A 133 -16.02 0.88 -3.68
C LEU A 133 -16.23 0.62 -5.18
N LEU A 134 -15.16 0.27 -5.90
CA LEU A 134 -15.25 -0.13 -7.31
C LEU A 134 -16.13 -1.37 -7.48
N LEU A 135 -15.93 -2.38 -6.64
CA LEU A 135 -16.65 -3.65 -6.72
C LEU A 135 -18.03 -3.63 -6.04
N ALA A 136 -18.34 -2.58 -5.26
CA ALA A 136 -19.50 -2.55 -4.36
C ALA A 136 -19.66 -3.84 -3.51
N SER A 137 -18.53 -4.42 -3.11
CA SER A 137 -18.46 -5.77 -2.53
C SER A 137 -18.25 -5.72 -1.01
N PRO A 138 -19.19 -6.25 -0.20
CA PRO A 138 -18.99 -6.36 1.25
C PRO A 138 -17.86 -7.33 1.60
N VAL A 139 -17.60 -8.38 0.80
CA VAL A 139 -16.46 -9.27 1.01
C VAL A 139 -15.15 -8.50 0.82
N ALA A 140 -15.03 -7.71 -0.25
CA ALA A 140 -13.88 -6.84 -0.47
C ALA A 140 -13.68 -5.86 0.70
N ALA A 141 -14.76 -5.26 1.20
CA ALA A 141 -14.70 -4.34 2.35
C ALA A 141 -14.21 -5.03 3.63
N GLY A 142 -14.67 -6.26 3.90
CA GLY A 142 -14.19 -7.06 5.03
C GLY A 142 -12.70 -7.40 4.92
N CYS A 143 -12.24 -7.83 3.74
CA CYS A 143 -10.83 -8.07 3.48
C CYS A 143 -9.98 -6.78 3.59
N ALA A 144 -10.51 -5.64 3.16
CA ALA A 144 -9.86 -4.35 3.29
C ALA A 144 -9.67 -3.93 4.75
N ALA A 145 -10.68 -4.14 5.60
CA ALA A 145 -10.59 -3.87 7.03
C ALA A 145 -9.50 -4.74 7.69
N ALA A 146 -9.46 -6.04 7.36
CA ALA A 146 -8.41 -6.94 7.85
C ALA A 146 -7.00 -6.51 7.38
N ALA A 147 -6.84 -6.16 6.10
CA ALA A 147 -5.58 -5.63 5.58
C ALA A 147 -5.15 -4.33 6.28
N THR A 148 -6.11 -3.44 6.55
CA THR A 148 -5.87 -2.16 7.23
C THR A 148 -5.38 -2.38 8.66
N ALA A 149 -6.00 -3.31 9.40
CA ALA A 149 -5.51 -3.69 10.72
C ALA A 149 -4.08 -4.23 10.66
N GLY A 150 -3.79 -5.13 9.72
CA GLY A 150 -2.43 -5.63 9.47
C GLY A 150 -1.44 -4.50 9.15
N LEU A 151 -1.86 -3.49 8.38
CA LEU A 151 -1.04 -2.35 7.97
C LEU A 151 -0.68 -1.47 9.17
N VAL A 152 -1.63 -1.25 10.09
CA VAL A 152 -1.37 -0.52 11.35
C VAL A 152 -0.31 -1.23 12.18
N PHE A 153 -0.42 -2.55 12.38
CA PHE A 153 0.60 -3.31 13.11
C PHE A 153 1.96 -3.26 12.42
N ARG A 154 1.97 -3.34 11.08
CA ARG A 154 3.18 -3.25 10.28
C ARG A 154 3.87 -1.90 10.43
N ILE A 155 3.13 -0.78 10.39
CA ILE A 155 3.65 0.57 10.63
C ILE A 155 4.32 0.67 12.00
N VAL A 156 3.63 0.22 13.05
CA VAL A 156 4.15 0.32 14.42
C VAL A 156 5.45 -0.48 14.57
N LYS A 157 5.51 -1.68 13.99
CA LYS A 157 6.70 -2.52 14.05
C LYS A 157 7.87 -1.92 13.25
N GLU A 158 7.59 -1.39 12.08
CA GLU A 158 8.61 -0.71 11.26
C GLU A 158 9.17 0.51 11.96
N GLU A 159 8.33 1.34 12.58
CA GLU A 159 8.80 2.47 13.39
C GLU A 159 9.66 2.01 14.59
N GLN A 160 9.34 0.89 15.22
CA GLN A 160 10.16 0.33 16.31
C GLN A 160 11.55 -0.07 15.83
N LEU A 161 11.65 -0.73 14.66
CA LEU A 161 12.94 -1.07 14.06
C LEU A 161 13.72 0.20 13.68
N LEU A 162 13.08 1.15 12.98
CA LEU A 162 13.72 2.37 12.50
C LEU A 162 14.20 3.27 13.64
N ARG A 163 13.46 3.37 14.75
CA ARG A 163 13.95 4.07 15.95
C ARG A 163 15.21 3.44 16.55
N GLY A 164 15.30 2.11 16.53
CA GLY A 164 16.42 1.38 17.13
C GLY A 164 17.69 1.44 16.29
N GLU A 165 17.56 1.52 14.97
CA GLU A 165 18.68 1.30 14.06
C GLU A 165 18.97 2.48 13.11
N LEU A 166 18.02 3.41 12.89
CA LEU A 166 18.20 4.56 11.98
C LEU A 166 18.48 5.85 12.76
N LEU A 167 19.69 6.39 12.60
CA LEU A 167 20.10 7.66 13.19
C LEU A 167 19.21 8.82 12.70
N GLY A 168 18.78 9.69 13.62
CA GLY A 168 17.94 10.86 13.32
C GLY A 168 16.44 10.56 13.15
N TYR A 169 16.01 9.29 13.29
CA TYR A 169 14.60 8.94 13.12
C TYR A 169 13.69 9.55 14.19
N ASP A 170 14.15 9.70 15.44
CA ASP A 170 13.36 10.34 16.50
C ASP A 170 13.05 11.81 16.19
N GLU A 171 14.02 12.56 15.65
CA GLU A 171 13.83 13.95 15.22
C GLU A 171 12.88 14.03 14.02
N TYR A 172 13.01 13.10 13.09
CA TYR A 172 12.12 12.98 11.94
C TYR A 172 10.66 12.74 12.34
N MET A 173 10.43 11.95 13.39
CA MET A 173 9.08 11.69 13.89
C MET A 173 8.40 12.91 14.50
N GLN A 174 9.16 13.89 15.00
CA GLN A 174 8.61 15.11 15.58
C GLN A 174 8.04 16.07 14.53
N ARG A 175 8.51 15.99 13.28
CA ARG A 175 8.14 16.90 12.19
C ARG A 175 7.21 16.27 11.14
N THR A 176 6.83 15.01 11.31
CA THR A 176 6.02 14.26 10.34
C THR A 176 4.84 13.56 10.99
N TRP A 177 3.84 13.18 10.19
CA TRP A 177 2.73 12.30 10.61
C TRP A 177 2.94 10.88 10.07
N ARG A 178 2.22 9.86 10.54
CA ARG A 178 2.35 8.50 10.00
C ARG A 178 1.78 8.40 8.59
N LEU A 179 0.51 8.81 8.43
CA LEU A 179 -0.27 8.67 7.21
C LEU A 179 -1.09 9.91 6.85
N VAL A 180 -1.77 10.53 7.82
CA VAL A 180 -2.72 11.63 7.59
C VAL A 180 -2.35 12.82 8.46
N PRO A 181 -1.97 13.97 7.87
CA PRO A 181 -1.62 15.17 8.61
C PRO A 181 -2.72 15.60 9.60
N GLY A 182 -2.33 15.81 10.86
CA GLY A 182 -3.24 16.23 11.92
C GLY A 182 -4.15 15.14 12.51
N VAL A 183 -4.07 13.90 12.02
CA VAL A 183 -4.83 12.77 12.56
C VAL A 183 -3.90 11.70 13.10
N TRP A 184 -3.02 11.17 12.24
CA TRP A 184 -2.15 10.04 12.58
C TRP A 184 -0.89 10.01 11.73
#